data_AF-A0A7Y4ZTG8-F1
#
_entry.id   AF-A0A7Y4ZTG8-F1
#
_cell.length_a   1.000
_cell.length_b   1.000
_cell.length_c   1.000
_cell.angle_alpha   90.00
_cell.angle_beta   90.00
_cell.angle_gamma   90.00
#
_symmetry.space_group_name_H-M   'P 1'
#
loop_
_entity.id
_entity.type
_entity.pdbx_description
1 polymer ?
#
loop_
_entity_poly.entity_id
_entity_poly.type
_entity_poly.pdbx_seq_one_letter_code
_entity_poly.pdbx_strand_id
1 'polypeptide(L)'
;MSETPLYKLVEELPSSSLTTRCLGALDYLVPGEWQNVTNFEEMIKRVTGEDDQGVIQQVGERAMALYENEDNGYQRAVSIFKMVDSGATLAGVTSLAAKLAEDVSWLEFLGKVTPKPETSQGIDAALKFAAEVGTFLCTNGLPGDSVGDFVSALTTYEKEDLMRIAAWVSFDCVLPLGPEFLITVTNALETAMDKIEESSLYQRIAHVLPGGSTSEKRDFVKSTIDQSSGFITQFVDSKGVTQHGILESVKGYLEGAEGKLDYAAAILDVSTNTFEHTGIQTVARRVIKRAYGEL
;
A
#
# COMPACT_ATOMS: atom_id res chain seq x y z
N MET A 1 12.31 8.88 -13.98
CA MET A 1 11.37 9.06 -12.86
C MET A 1 10.01 9.44 -13.46
N SER A 2 8.90 9.40 -12.70
CA SER A 2 7.56 9.61 -13.28
C SER A 2 7.44 11.04 -13.80
N GLU A 3 7.35 11.21 -15.13
CA GLU A 3 7.10 12.51 -15.79
C GLU A 3 5.66 13.03 -15.58
N THR A 4 4.83 12.29 -14.84
CA THR A 4 3.42 12.61 -14.63
C THR A 4 3.29 13.59 -13.45
N PRO A 5 2.69 14.77 -13.65
CA PRO A 5 2.41 15.70 -12.57
C PRO A 5 1.54 15.07 -11.48
N LEU A 6 1.75 15.47 -10.24
CA LEU A 6 1.08 14.88 -9.07
C LEU A 6 -0.44 15.04 -9.12
N TYR A 7 -0.97 16.19 -9.56
CA TYR A 7 -2.42 16.38 -9.69
C TYR A 7 -3.04 15.34 -10.63
N LYS A 8 -2.36 15.05 -11.75
CA LYS A 8 -2.80 14.07 -12.74
C LYS A 8 -2.76 12.66 -12.16
N LEU A 9 -1.75 12.32 -11.37
CA LEU A 9 -1.70 11.03 -10.66
C LEU A 9 -2.87 10.85 -9.71
N VAL A 10 -3.27 11.90 -8.98
CA VAL A 10 -4.42 11.85 -8.07
C VAL A 10 -5.74 11.75 -8.85
N GLU A 11 -5.87 12.50 -9.95
CA GLU A 11 -7.09 12.52 -10.78
C GLU A 11 -7.27 11.25 -11.61
N GLU A 12 -6.19 10.51 -11.88
CA GLU A 12 -6.24 9.20 -12.54
C GLU A 12 -6.59 8.05 -11.58
N LEU A 13 -6.60 8.28 -10.27
CA LEU A 13 -7.07 7.28 -9.30
C LEU A 13 -8.57 7.00 -9.51
N PRO A 14 -9.00 5.72 -9.51
CA PRO A 14 -10.39 5.39 -9.72
C PRO A 14 -11.26 5.84 -8.54
N SER A 15 -12.37 6.52 -8.82
CA SER A 15 -13.38 6.86 -7.80
C SER A 15 -14.12 5.61 -7.28
N SER A 16 -14.26 4.59 -8.12
CA SER A 16 -14.81 3.26 -7.79
C SER A 16 -14.03 2.16 -8.52
N SER A 17 -13.48 1.20 -7.77
CA SER A 17 -12.82 -0.01 -8.26
C SER A 17 -12.92 -1.12 -7.22
N LEU A 18 -12.41 -2.33 -7.50
CA LEU A 18 -12.27 -3.35 -6.47
C LEU A 18 -11.38 -2.87 -5.33
N THR A 19 -10.25 -2.22 -5.65
CA THR A 19 -9.35 -1.61 -4.65
C THR A 19 -10.12 -0.70 -3.71
N THR A 20 -10.90 0.26 -4.23
CA THR A 20 -11.59 1.23 -3.36
C THR A 20 -12.72 0.60 -2.55
N ARG A 21 -13.38 -0.43 -3.09
CA ARG A 21 -14.39 -1.21 -2.36
C ARG A 21 -13.76 -2.04 -1.24
N CYS A 22 -12.65 -2.71 -1.51
CA CYS A 22 -11.92 -3.48 -0.50
C CYS A 22 -11.31 -2.58 0.58
N LEU A 23 -10.76 -1.42 0.24
CA LEU A 23 -10.33 -0.43 1.22
C LEU A 23 -11.51 0.08 2.06
N GLY A 24 -12.64 0.40 1.43
CA GLY A 24 -13.87 0.77 2.14
C GLY A 24 -14.42 -0.35 3.04
N ALA A 25 -14.24 -1.61 2.65
CA ALA A 25 -14.62 -2.77 3.46
C ALA A 25 -13.85 -2.85 4.78
N LEU A 26 -12.64 -2.29 4.84
CA LEU A 26 -11.80 -2.26 6.03
C LEU A 26 -12.06 -1.05 6.93
N ASP A 27 -13.04 -0.19 6.61
CA ASP A 27 -13.38 0.97 7.44
C ASP A 27 -13.74 0.56 8.88
N TYR A 28 -14.30 -0.64 9.11
CA TYR A 28 -14.54 -1.13 10.48
C TYR A 28 -13.27 -1.27 11.33
N LEU A 29 -12.10 -1.44 10.72
CA LEU A 29 -10.80 -1.48 11.41
C LEU A 29 -10.28 -0.07 11.72
N VAL A 30 -10.52 0.88 10.81
CA VAL A 30 -9.98 2.24 10.88
C VAL A 30 -11.08 3.28 10.55
N PRO A 31 -12.12 3.41 11.40
CA PRO A 31 -13.35 4.08 11.02
C PRO A 31 -13.16 5.55 10.69
N GLY A 32 -13.55 5.95 9.47
CA GLY A 32 -13.53 7.32 8.99
C GLY A 32 -12.14 7.88 8.69
N GLU A 33 -11.08 7.08 8.85
CA GLU A 33 -9.71 7.50 8.58
C GLU A 33 -9.51 7.79 7.10
N TRP A 34 -9.96 6.87 6.24
CA TRP A 34 -9.71 6.96 4.80
C TRP A 34 -10.92 7.45 4.02
N GLN A 35 -10.66 8.31 3.05
CA GLN A 35 -11.64 8.73 2.05
C GLN A 35 -11.00 8.69 0.66
N ASN A 36 -11.77 8.24 -0.33
CA ASN A 36 -11.28 8.16 -1.70
C ASN A 36 -11.29 9.53 -2.40
N VAL A 37 -10.37 10.41 -2.01
CA VAL A 37 -10.18 11.72 -2.68
C VAL A 37 -9.36 11.51 -3.95
N THR A 38 -10.02 11.70 -5.10
CA THR A 38 -9.42 11.58 -6.46
C THR A 38 -9.49 12.90 -7.23
N ASN A 39 -9.58 14.02 -6.51
CA ASN A 39 -9.54 15.36 -7.07
C ASN A 39 -8.50 16.16 -6.28
N PHE A 40 -7.54 16.76 -6.98
CA PHE A 40 -6.39 17.38 -6.33
C PHE A 40 -6.78 18.66 -5.56
N GLU A 41 -7.68 19.48 -6.11
CA GLU A 41 -8.20 20.66 -5.43
C GLU A 41 -8.96 20.29 -4.14
N GLU A 42 -9.83 19.29 -4.20
CA GLU A 42 -10.56 18.78 -3.03
C GLU A 42 -9.60 18.25 -1.97
N MET A 43 -8.50 17.62 -2.38
CA MET A 43 -7.45 17.21 -1.46
C MET A 43 -6.77 18.40 -0.79
N ILE A 44 -6.50 19.49 -1.53
CA ILE A 44 -5.97 20.74 -0.95
C ILE A 44 -6.92 21.24 0.13
N LYS A 45 -8.20 21.44 -0.20
CA LYS A 45 -9.23 21.92 0.75
C LYS A 45 -9.29 21.09 2.02
N ARG A 46 -9.25 19.76 1.89
CA ARG A 46 -9.31 18.83 3.04
C ARG A 46 -8.06 18.84 3.90
N VAL A 47 -6.90 19.07 3.30
CA VAL A 47 -5.62 19.07 4.03
C VAL A 47 -5.38 20.40 4.71
N THR A 48 -5.73 21.51 4.07
CA THR A 48 -5.46 22.87 4.57
C THR A 48 -6.64 23.46 5.35
N GLY A 49 -7.87 23.06 5.04
CA GLY A 49 -9.09 23.68 5.55
C GLY A 49 -9.46 24.99 4.83
N GLU A 50 -8.80 25.30 3.72
CA GLU A 50 -8.98 26.55 2.97
C GLU A 50 -10.07 26.43 1.90
N ASP A 51 -10.88 27.48 1.76
CA ASP A 51 -11.88 27.62 0.70
C ASP A 51 -11.54 28.78 -0.28
N ASP A 52 -10.56 29.62 0.05
CA ASP A 52 -10.14 30.72 -0.81
C ASP A 52 -9.39 30.20 -2.05
N GLN A 53 -9.92 30.53 -3.24
CA GLN A 53 -9.38 30.04 -4.50
C GLN A 53 -7.97 30.54 -4.79
N GLY A 54 -7.61 31.73 -4.30
CA GLY A 54 -6.24 32.25 -4.43
C GLY A 54 -5.25 31.45 -3.58
N VAL A 55 -5.62 31.12 -2.34
CA VAL A 55 -4.80 30.27 -1.46
C VAL A 55 -4.67 28.86 -2.02
N ILE A 56 -5.78 28.26 -2.47
CA ILE A 56 -5.79 26.93 -3.09
C ILE A 56 -4.85 26.87 -4.30
N GLN A 57 -4.90 27.88 -5.17
CA GLN A 57 -4.01 27.96 -6.33
C GLN A 57 -2.54 28.05 -5.91
N GLN A 58 -2.19 28.90 -4.94
CA GLN A 58 -0.82 29.04 -4.44
C GLN A 58 -0.29 27.74 -3.84
N VAL A 59 -1.10 27.05 -3.04
CA VAL A 59 -0.76 25.73 -2.49
C VAL A 59 -0.54 24.71 -3.60
N GLY A 60 -1.42 24.69 -4.61
CA GLY A 60 -1.31 23.80 -5.76
C GLY A 60 -0.02 24.02 -6.55
N GLU A 61 0.30 25.26 -6.89
CA GLU A 61 1.54 25.62 -7.60
C GLU A 61 2.79 25.25 -6.78
N ARG A 62 2.80 25.56 -5.48
CA ARG A 62 3.91 25.21 -4.59
C ARG A 62 4.06 23.70 -4.43
N ALA A 63 2.95 22.97 -4.33
CA ALA A 63 2.94 21.51 -4.27
C ALA A 63 3.55 20.89 -5.52
N MET A 64 3.24 21.40 -6.71
CA MET A 64 3.87 20.91 -7.95
C MET A 64 5.37 21.15 -7.96
N ALA A 65 5.82 22.36 -7.59
CA ALA A 65 7.25 22.65 -7.50
C ALA A 65 8.00 21.75 -6.50
N LEU A 66 7.37 21.43 -5.36
CA LEU A 66 7.94 20.49 -4.38
C LEU A 66 8.00 19.05 -4.91
N TYR A 67 6.95 18.60 -5.61
CA TYR A 67 6.90 17.26 -6.21
C TYR A 67 7.88 17.09 -7.37
N GLU A 68 8.06 18.12 -8.20
CA GLU A 68 8.96 18.10 -9.35
C GLU A 68 10.44 18.13 -8.96
N ASN A 69 10.77 18.63 -7.78
CA ASN A 69 12.14 18.62 -7.28
C ASN A 69 12.54 17.20 -6.83
N GLU A 70 13.45 16.58 -7.60
CA GLU A 70 13.94 15.21 -7.35
C GLU A 70 14.62 15.04 -5.98
N ASP A 71 15.19 16.12 -5.42
CA ASP A 71 15.85 16.09 -4.10
C ASP A 71 14.85 15.85 -2.96
N ASN A 72 13.55 16.11 -3.18
CA ASN A 72 12.51 15.89 -2.18
C ASN A 72 12.01 14.43 -2.12
N GLY A 73 12.40 13.55 -3.04
CA GLY A 73 12.09 12.12 -3.00
C GLY A 73 10.62 11.71 -3.24
N TYR A 74 9.68 12.66 -3.42
CA TYR A 74 8.25 12.35 -3.62
C TYR A 74 7.97 11.49 -4.85
N GLN A 75 8.60 11.78 -5.99
CA GLN A 75 8.47 10.95 -7.20
C GLN A 75 9.00 9.54 -6.99
N ARG A 76 10.09 9.40 -6.21
CA ARG A 76 10.64 8.09 -5.85
C ARG A 76 9.64 7.32 -5.01
N ALA A 77 9.02 7.95 -4.02
CA ALA A 77 7.99 7.31 -3.20
C ALA A 77 6.80 6.81 -4.04
N VAL A 78 6.26 7.63 -4.95
CA VAL A 78 5.21 7.20 -5.89
C VAL A 78 5.67 6.01 -6.71
N SER A 79 6.91 6.02 -7.22
CA SER A 79 7.43 4.93 -8.03
C SER A 79 7.50 3.61 -7.25
N ILE A 80 7.88 3.66 -5.96
CA ILE A 80 7.93 2.49 -5.09
C ILE A 80 6.52 1.94 -4.85
N PHE A 81 5.56 2.80 -4.52
CA PHE A 81 4.16 2.37 -4.31
C PHE A 81 3.58 1.68 -5.55
N LYS A 82 3.86 2.21 -6.75
CA LYS A 82 3.48 1.56 -8.01
C LYS A 82 4.16 0.20 -8.20
N MET A 83 5.46 0.11 -7.89
CA MET A 83 6.22 -1.14 -8.03
C MET A 83 5.72 -2.26 -7.11
N VAL A 84 5.23 -1.92 -5.92
CA VAL A 84 4.70 -2.89 -4.95
C VAL A 84 3.52 -3.66 -5.54
N ASP A 85 2.53 -2.96 -6.11
CA ASP A 85 1.31 -3.59 -6.65
C ASP A 85 1.39 -4.01 -8.13
N SER A 86 2.37 -3.49 -8.89
CA SER A 86 2.52 -3.76 -10.34
C SER A 86 2.67 -5.24 -10.76
N GLY A 87 2.81 -6.18 -9.82
CA GLY A 87 2.74 -7.62 -10.09
C GLY A 87 1.41 -8.08 -10.72
N ALA A 88 0.34 -7.28 -10.57
CA ALA A 88 -0.96 -7.49 -11.20
C ALA A 88 -1.08 -6.89 -12.62
N THR A 89 -0.16 -6.02 -13.05
CA THR A 89 -0.21 -5.36 -14.38
C THR A 89 0.31 -6.26 -15.51
N LEU A 90 0.06 -7.57 -15.46
CA LEU A 90 -0.03 -8.36 -16.67
C LEU A 90 -1.06 -7.65 -17.56
N ALA A 91 -0.68 -7.36 -18.81
CA ALA A 91 -1.41 -6.56 -19.80
C ALA A 91 -2.84 -7.01 -20.15
N GLY A 92 -3.50 -7.85 -19.33
CA GLY A 92 -4.92 -8.20 -19.37
C GLY A 92 -5.75 -7.79 -18.14
N VAL A 93 -5.16 -7.40 -17.00
CA VAL A 93 -5.93 -7.10 -15.74
C VAL A 93 -6.50 -5.67 -15.70
N THR A 94 -5.98 -4.74 -16.52
CA THR A 94 -6.60 -3.41 -16.70
C THR A 94 -8.07 -3.51 -17.12
N SER A 95 -8.46 -4.63 -17.75
CA SER A 95 -9.85 -4.93 -18.07
C SER A 95 -10.71 -5.28 -16.84
N LEU A 96 -10.17 -5.86 -15.77
CA LEU A 96 -10.91 -6.21 -14.55
C LEU A 96 -11.26 -5.00 -13.68
N ALA A 97 -10.33 -4.06 -13.52
CA ALA A 97 -10.55 -2.85 -12.73
C ALA A 97 -11.70 -1.99 -13.27
N ALA A 98 -11.93 -2.02 -14.59
CA ALA A 98 -13.03 -1.34 -15.26
C ALA A 98 -14.34 -2.14 -15.33
N LYS A 99 -14.37 -3.43 -14.93
CA LYS A 99 -15.43 -4.38 -15.32
C LYS A 99 -16.33 -4.92 -14.21
N LEU A 100 -16.18 -4.51 -12.96
CA LEU A 100 -17.07 -4.95 -11.88
C LEU A 100 -18.43 -4.22 -11.86
N ALA A 101 -18.87 -3.74 -13.03
CA ALA A 101 -20.23 -3.27 -13.22
C ALA A 101 -21.17 -4.37 -13.72
N GLU A 102 -20.75 -5.34 -14.56
CA GLU A 102 -21.73 -6.29 -15.18
C GLU A 102 -21.18 -7.55 -15.91
N ASP A 103 -19.87 -7.83 -15.97
CA ASP A 103 -19.33 -8.81 -16.95
C ASP A 103 -18.93 -10.19 -16.38
N VAL A 104 -19.43 -11.30 -16.94
CA VAL A 104 -19.02 -12.71 -16.65
C VAL A 104 -17.51 -12.97 -16.85
N SER A 105 -16.81 -12.09 -17.57
CA SER A 105 -15.39 -12.25 -17.93
C SER A 105 -14.39 -12.26 -16.76
N TRP A 106 -14.71 -11.69 -15.59
CA TRP A 106 -13.82 -11.75 -14.43
C TRP A 106 -13.78 -13.14 -13.79
N LEU A 107 -14.82 -13.97 -13.98
CA LEU A 107 -14.84 -15.37 -13.50
C LEU A 107 -13.83 -16.25 -14.25
N GLU A 108 -13.56 -15.96 -15.53
CA GLU A 108 -12.53 -16.67 -16.30
C GLU A 108 -11.12 -16.40 -15.74
N PHE A 109 -10.90 -15.18 -15.25
CA PHE A 109 -9.67 -14.81 -14.57
C PHE A 109 -9.50 -15.58 -13.26
N LEU A 110 -10.56 -15.74 -12.45
CA LEU A 110 -10.51 -16.57 -11.24
C LEU A 110 -10.05 -18.00 -11.53
N GLY A 111 -10.38 -18.54 -12.71
CA GLY A 111 -9.93 -19.85 -13.18
C GLY A 111 -8.41 -20.04 -13.20
N LYS A 112 -7.64 -18.95 -13.30
CA LYS A 112 -6.18 -18.94 -13.44
C LYS A 112 -5.43 -18.53 -12.17
N VAL A 113 -6.14 -18.08 -11.14
CA VAL A 113 -5.54 -17.66 -9.87
C VAL A 113 -5.20 -18.91 -9.04
N THR A 114 -3.92 -19.04 -8.67
CA THR A 114 -3.43 -20.12 -7.81
C THR A 114 -2.83 -19.50 -6.54
N PRO A 115 -3.21 -19.99 -5.34
CA PRO A 115 -2.61 -19.52 -4.09
C PRO A 115 -1.10 -19.78 -4.12
N LYS A 116 -0.34 -18.74 -3.78
CA LYS A 116 1.10 -18.86 -3.59
C LYS A 116 1.38 -19.76 -2.38
N PRO A 117 2.52 -20.48 -2.35
CA PRO A 117 2.97 -21.15 -1.14
C PRO A 117 3.10 -20.16 0.03
N GLU A 118 2.80 -20.62 1.24
CA GLU A 118 2.82 -19.81 2.47
C GLU A 118 4.16 -19.06 2.65
N THR A 119 5.30 -19.72 2.42
CA THR A 119 6.62 -19.08 2.47
C THR A 119 6.75 -17.91 1.50
N SER A 120 6.22 -18.04 0.28
CA SER A 120 6.27 -16.97 -0.72
C SER A 120 5.35 -15.81 -0.35
N GLN A 121 4.18 -16.10 0.22
CA GLN A 121 3.28 -15.07 0.75
C GLN A 121 3.92 -14.31 1.91
N GLY A 122 4.59 -15.01 2.84
CA GLY A 122 5.32 -14.38 3.95
C GLY A 122 6.46 -13.46 3.47
N ILE A 123 7.20 -13.88 2.45
CA ILE A 123 8.23 -13.04 1.80
C ILE A 123 7.60 -11.81 1.13
N ASP A 124 6.55 -11.98 0.34
CA ASP A 124 5.87 -10.87 -0.33
C ASP A 124 5.33 -9.86 0.70
N ALA A 125 4.67 -10.32 1.77
CA ALA A 125 4.17 -9.47 2.85
C ALA A 125 5.30 -8.65 3.52
N ALA A 126 6.44 -9.28 3.82
CA ALA A 126 7.59 -8.59 4.38
C ALA A 126 8.18 -7.53 3.43
N LEU A 127 8.25 -7.84 2.14
CA LEU A 127 8.76 -6.93 1.12
C LEU A 127 7.83 -5.73 0.91
N LYS A 128 6.50 -5.92 0.91
CA LYS A 128 5.53 -4.82 0.85
C LYS A 128 5.71 -3.87 2.03
N PHE A 129 5.91 -4.42 3.23
CA PHE A 129 6.16 -3.61 4.43
C PHE A 129 7.52 -2.91 4.42
N ALA A 130 8.58 -3.57 3.94
CA ALA A 130 9.89 -2.91 3.78
C ALA A 130 9.85 -1.78 2.73
N ALA A 131 9.03 -1.92 1.69
CA ALA A 131 8.80 -0.85 0.72
C ALA A 131 8.14 0.38 1.36
N GLU A 132 7.25 0.19 2.34
CA GLU A 132 6.66 1.28 3.15
C GLU A 132 7.73 2.07 3.93
N VAL A 133 8.78 1.40 4.43
CA VAL A 133 9.93 2.10 5.03
C VAL A 133 10.68 2.91 3.98
N GLY A 134 10.91 2.32 2.81
CA GLY A 134 11.57 3.00 1.69
C GLY A 134 10.82 4.28 1.28
N THR A 135 9.48 4.24 1.20
CA THR A 135 8.66 5.41 0.88
C THR A 135 8.61 6.41 2.03
N PHE A 136 8.57 5.96 3.28
CA PHE A 136 8.67 6.80 4.46
C PHE A 136 9.97 7.63 4.45
N LEU A 137 11.12 6.98 4.20
CA LEU A 137 12.41 7.65 4.12
C LEU A 137 12.47 8.64 2.95
N CYS A 138 11.90 8.28 1.79
CA CYS A 138 11.86 9.16 0.62
C CYS A 138 11.03 10.44 0.83
N THR A 139 10.01 10.42 1.69
CA THR A 139 9.03 11.53 1.79
C THR A 139 9.24 12.45 2.99
N ASN A 140 10.01 12.04 3.99
CA ASN A 140 10.22 12.84 5.20
C ASN A 140 11.53 13.66 5.18
N GLY A 141 12.53 13.25 4.40
CA GLY A 141 13.85 13.90 4.40
C GLY A 141 14.58 13.75 5.75
N LEU A 142 15.91 13.65 5.71
CA LEU A 142 16.79 13.53 6.88
C LEU A 142 16.57 14.66 7.92
N PRO A 143 16.53 14.37 9.24
CA PRO A 143 17.56 13.60 9.93
C PRO A 143 17.13 12.20 10.45
N GLY A 144 15.92 11.75 10.16
CA GLY A 144 15.39 10.45 10.62
C GLY A 144 15.73 9.30 9.66
N ASP A 145 17.00 8.89 9.62
CA ASP A 145 17.52 7.86 8.69
C ASP A 145 17.54 6.46 9.32
N SER A 146 16.53 6.09 10.11
CA SER A 146 16.50 4.80 10.76
C SER A 146 15.14 4.09 10.70
N VAL A 147 15.20 2.75 10.74
CA VAL A 147 14.02 1.90 10.98
C VAL A 147 13.29 2.32 12.27
N GLY A 148 14.01 2.83 13.28
CA GLY A 148 13.42 3.31 14.53
C GLY A 148 12.56 4.56 14.38
N ASP A 149 12.93 5.47 13.47
CA ASP A 149 12.12 6.66 13.17
C ASP A 149 10.83 6.28 12.43
N PHE A 150 10.93 5.31 11.52
CA PHE A 150 9.77 4.72 10.87
C PHE A 150 8.83 4.06 11.88
N VAL A 151 9.35 3.21 12.78
CA VAL A 151 8.55 2.55 13.81
C VAL A 151 7.86 3.56 14.72
N SER A 152 8.55 4.65 15.07
CA SER A 152 7.96 5.75 15.84
C SER A 152 6.82 6.42 15.05
N ALA A 153 7.02 6.65 13.75
CA ALA A 153 6.01 7.25 12.89
C ALA A 153 4.77 6.39 12.70
N LEU A 154 4.88 5.05 12.69
CA LEU A 154 3.72 4.13 12.60
C LEU A 154 2.66 4.44 13.66
N THR A 155 3.06 4.83 14.87
CA THR A 155 2.12 5.19 15.95
C THR A 155 1.30 6.45 15.67
N THR A 156 1.73 7.24 14.69
CA THR A 156 1.09 8.48 14.25
C THR A 156 0.47 8.36 12.86
N TYR A 157 0.46 7.17 12.27
CA TYR A 157 -0.21 6.93 11.00
C TYR A 157 -1.69 7.25 11.13
N GLU A 158 -2.19 7.99 10.15
CA GLU A 158 -3.58 8.44 10.03
C GLU A 158 -3.98 8.34 8.56
N LYS A 159 -5.28 8.40 8.28
CA LYS A 159 -5.80 8.53 6.92
C LYS A 159 -5.32 7.43 5.97
N GLU A 160 -4.74 7.81 4.83
CA GLU A 160 -4.34 6.88 3.77
C GLU A 160 -3.13 6.03 4.20
N ASP A 161 -2.29 6.52 5.11
CA ASP A 161 -1.19 5.77 5.70
C ASP A 161 -1.71 4.63 6.59
N LEU A 162 -2.65 4.94 7.49
CA LEU A 162 -3.22 3.96 8.41
C LEU A 162 -4.09 2.93 7.68
N MET A 163 -4.87 3.36 6.68
CA MET A 163 -5.65 2.46 5.83
C MET A 163 -4.76 1.53 5.00
N ARG A 164 -3.60 1.99 4.51
CA ARG A 164 -2.64 1.12 3.83
C ARG A 164 -2.12 0.01 4.74
N ILE A 165 -1.81 0.34 6.01
CA ILE A 165 -1.44 -0.66 7.01
C ILE A 165 -2.60 -1.62 7.29
N ALA A 166 -3.82 -1.12 7.43
CA ALA A 166 -5.00 -1.96 7.62
C ALA A 166 -5.18 -2.96 6.46
N ALA A 167 -4.99 -2.48 5.22
CA ALA A 167 -5.05 -3.31 4.01
C ALA A 167 -3.93 -4.34 3.96
N TRP A 168 -2.69 -3.96 4.26
CA TRP A 168 -1.55 -4.88 4.31
C TRP A 168 -1.72 -5.97 5.38
N VAL A 169 -2.07 -5.59 6.62
CA VAL A 169 -2.35 -6.56 7.69
C VAL A 169 -3.51 -7.48 7.32
N SER A 170 -4.55 -6.96 6.66
CA SER A 170 -5.72 -7.75 6.31
C SER A 170 -5.45 -8.70 5.14
N PHE A 171 -5.00 -8.17 4.00
CA PHE A 171 -4.97 -8.90 2.73
C PHE A 171 -3.66 -9.63 2.46
N ASP A 172 -2.53 -9.12 2.97
CA ASP A 172 -1.20 -9.72 2.77
C ASP A 172 -0.74 -10.58 3.95
N CYS A 173 -1.32 -10.37 5.14
CA CYS A 173 -0.92 -11.05 6.35
C CYS A 173 -2.00 -12.00 6.88
N VAL A 174 -3.00 -11.48 7.59
CA VAL A 174 -3.95 -12.30 8.35
C VAL A 174 -4.78 -13.19 7.42
N LEU A 175 -5.31 -12.65 6.32
CA LEU A 175 -6.14 -13.43 5.40
C LEU A 175 -5.39 -14.64 4.79
N PRO A 176 -4.20 -14.47 4.17
CA PRO A 176 -3.44 -15.60 3.60
C PRO A 176 -2.72 -16.48 4.62
N LEU A 177 -2.14 -15.91 5.69
CA LEU A 177 -1.21 -16.60 6.59
C LEU A 177 -1.81 -16.98 7.94
N GLY A 178 -3.01 -16.47 8.25
CA GLY A 178 -3.69 -16.73 9.52
C GLY A 178 -3.23 -15.83 10.68
N PRO A 179 -3.73 -16.10 11.90
CA PRO A 179 -3.49 -15.25 13.07
C PRO A 179 -2.02 -15.21 13.50
N GLU A 180 -1.25 -16.26 13.22
CA GLU A 180 0.18 -16.38 13.56
C GLU A 180 1.11 -15.85 12.45
N PHE A 181 0.60 -14.99 11.54
CA PHE A 181 1.33 -14.56 10.35
C PHE A 181 2.72 -13.98 10.65
N LEU A 182 2.91 -13.28 11.77
CA LEU A 182 4.22 -12.71 12.12
C LEU A 182 5.28 -13.80 12.30
N ILE A 183 4.91 -14.94 12.88
CA ILE A 183 5.80 -16.10 13.00
C ILE A 183 6.09 -16.67 11.61
N THR A 184 5.07 -16.82 10.77
CA THR A 184 5.22 -17.31 9.39
C THR A 184 6.14 -16.40 8.56
N VAL A 185 5.93 -15.08 8.61
CA VAL A 185 6.76 -14.09 7.92
C VAL A 185 8.21 -14.16 8.39
N THR A 186 8.43 -14.18 9.71
CA THR A 186 9.79 -14.24 10.29
C THR A 186 10.49 -15.53 9.88
N ASN A 187 9.82 -16.68 10.00
CA ASN A 187 10.36 -17.97 9.58
C ASN A 187 10.68 -18.01 8.08
N ALA A 188 9.84 -17.40 7.24
CA ALA A 188 10.09 -17.34 5.80
C ALA A 188 11.36 -16.53 5.47
N LEU A 189 11.58 -15.40 6.16
CA LEU A 189 12.80 -14.60 6.00
C LEU A 189 14.07 -15.31 6.51
N GLU A 190 13.95 -16.17 7.53
CA GLU A 190 15.07 -16.91 8.09
C GLU A 190 15.46 -18.16 7.29
N THR A 191 14.47 -18.88 6.75
CA THR A 191 14.68 -20.24 6.22
C THR A 191 14.71 -20.32 4.70
N ALA A 192 14.24 -19.29 3.99
CA ALA A 192 14.07 -19.31 2.53
C ALA A 192 14.82 -18.18 1.83
N MET A 193 16.10 -18.03 2.14
CA MET A 193 16.95 -16.96 1.58
C MET A 193 17.02 -16.99 0.05
N ASP A 194 17.05 -18.19 -0.53
CA ASP A 194 17.01 -18.44 -1.97
C ASP A 194 15.71 -17.92 -2.61
N LYS A 195 14.59 -18.10 -1.92
CA LYS A 195 13.27 -17.69 -2.43
C LYS A 195 13.04 -16.18 -2.44
N ILE A 196 13.80 -15.41 -1.65
CA ILE A 196 13.69 -13.94 -1.69
C ILE A 196 14.15 -13.41 -3.04
N GLU A 197 15.25 -13.92 -3.59
CA GLU A 197 15.76 -13.47 -4.90
C GLU A 197 14.86 -13.92 -6.06
N GLU A 198 14.11 -15.01 -5.87
CA GLU A 198 13.09 -15.48 -6.80
C GLU A 198 11.79 -14.65 -6.74
N SER A 199 11.57 -13.87 -5.67
CA SER A 199 10.37 -13.02 -5.56
C SER A 199 10.40 -11.94 -6.64
N SER A 200 9.36 -11.94 -7.47
CA SER A 200 9.16 -10.89 -8.47
C SER A 200 9.08 -9.49 -7.83
N LEU A 201 8.51 -9.39 -6.62
CA LEU A 201 8.43 -8.14 -5.88
C LEU A 201 9.82 -7.69 -5.45
N TYR A 202 10.63 -8.59 -4.89
CA TYR A 202 12.01 -8.27 -4.53
C TYR A 202 12.78 -7.75 -5.73
N GLN A 203 12.73 -8.43 -6.88
CA GLN A 203 13.41 -8.00 -8.10
C GLN A 203 13.01 -6.58 -8.54
N ARG A 204 11.75 -6.18 -8.33
CA ARG A 204 11.29 -4.82 -8.62
C ARG A 204 11.81 -3.81 -7.61
N ILE A 205 11.78 -4.09 -6.31
CA ILE A 205 12.09 -3.10 -5.27
C ILE A 205 13.53 -3.17 -4.74
N ALA A 206 14.33 -4.16 -5.13
CA ALA A 206 15.65 -4.39 -4.52
C ALA A 206 16.56 -3.15 -4.59
N HIS A 207 16.42 -2.35 -5.64
CA HIS A 207 17.24 -1.14 -5.85
C HIS A 207 16.88 0.02 -4.92
N VAL A 208 15.71 0.00 -4.27
CA VAL A 208 15.30 1.01 -3.28
C VAL A 208 15.47 0.55 -1.84
N LEU A 209 15.72 -0.75 -1.61
CA LEU A 209 16.00 -1.28 -0.28
C LEU A 209 17.44 -0.94 0.16
N PRO A 210 17.65 -0.47 1.40
CA PRO A 210 18.99 -0.27 1.97
C PRO A 210 19.85 -1.54 1.96
N GLY A 211 21.14 -1.39 1.67
CA GLY A 211 22.12 -2.48 1.62
C GLY A 211 22.77 -2.64 0.24
N GLY A 212 24.04 -3.04 0.20
CA GLY A 212 24.81 -3.25 -1.02
C GLY A 212 24.69 -4.67 -1.59
N SER A 213 24.27 -5.63 -0.78
CA SER A 213 24.08 -7.04 -1.13
C SER A 213 22.66 -7.54 -0.81
N THR A 214 22.25 -8.68 -1.39
CA THR A 214 20.97 -9.33 -1.02
C THR A 214 20.90 -9.64 0.46
N SER A 215 22.01 -10.11 1.06
CA SER A 215 22.06 -10.43 2.48
C SER A 215 21.74 -9.21 3.34
N GLU A 216 22.36 -8.06 3.06
CA GLU A 216 22.12 -6.82 3.80
C GLU A 216 20.68 -6.31 3.61
N LYS A 217 20.13 -6.40 2.39
CA LYS A 217 18.72 -6.02 2.12
C LYS A 217 17.74 -6.91 2.86
N ARG A 218 18.01 -8.22 2.94
CA ARG A 218 17.22 -9.15 3.75
C ARG A 218 17.31 -8.78 5.23
N ASP A 219 18.51 -8.54 5.73
CA ASP A 219 18.71 -8.20 7.15
C ASP A 219 17.97 -6.90 7.49
N PHE A 220 17.92 -5.94 6.55
CA PHE A 220 17.07 -4.75 6.65
C PHE A 220 15.57 -5.09 6.70
N VAL A 221 15.07 -5.93 5.79
CA VAL A 221 13.65 -6.36 5.77
C VAL A 221 13.29 -7.08 7.07
N LYS A 222 14.15 -8.00 7.54
CA LYS A 222 13.96 -8.72 8.79
C LYS A 222 13.93 -7.76 9.98
N SER A 223 14.93 -6.89 10.09
CA SER A 223 15.01 -5.88 11.14
C SER A 223 13.78 -4.96 11.15
N THR A 224 13.22 -4.65 9.98
CA THR A 224 12.01 -3.84 9.87
C THR A 224 10.80 -4.55 10.47
N ILE A 225 10.61 -5.84 10.16
CA ILE A 225 9.52 -6.66 10.73
C ILE A 225 9.71 -6.83 12.23
N ASP A 226 10.92 -7.20 12.67
CA ASP A 226 11.23 -7.43 14.09
C ASP A 226 10.94 -6.18 14.93
N GLN A 227 11.40 -5.00 14.48
CA GLN A 227 11.21 -3.74 15.22
C GLN A 227 9.77 -3.23 15.17
N SER A 228 9.01 -3.54 14.11
CA SER A 228 7.61 -3.11 13.98
C SER A 228 6.61 -4.10 14.59
N SER A 229 7.06 -5.30 14.98
CA SER A 229 6.20 -6.39 15.47
C SER A 229 5.26 -5.96 16.60
N GLY A 230 5.76 -5.20 17.58
CA GLY A 230 4.94 -4.71 18.70
C GLY A 230 3.77 -3.82 18.24
N PHE A 231 4.01 -2.91 17.30
CA PHE A 231 2.94 -2.08 16.70
C PHE A 231 1.95 -2.95 15.91
N ILE A 232 2.45 -3.88 15.10
CA ILE A 232 1.62 -4.74 14.25
C ILE A 232 0.71 -5.64 15.11
N THR A 233 1.26 -6.28 16.14
CA THR A 233 0.50 -7.09 17.10
C THR A 233 -0.56 -6.23 17.80
N GLN A 234 -0.18 -5.06 18.30
CA GLN A 234 -1.14 -4.15 18.94
C GLN A 234 -2.26 -3.72 17.98
N PHE A 235 -1.95 -3.45 16.70
CA PHE A 235 -2.94 -3.11 15.69
C PHE A 235 -3.94 -4.26 15.49
N VAL A 236 -3.45 -5.49 15.30
CA VAL A 236 -4.28 -6.69 15.13
C VAL A 236 -5.18 -6.91 16.34
N ASP A 237 -4.61 -6.88 17.54
CA ASP A 237 -5.32 -7.16 18.79
C ASP A 237 -6.38 -6.08 19.09
N SER A 238 -5.99 -4.80 18.99
CA SER A 238 -6.88 -3.69 19.34
C SER A 238 -8.04 -3.51 18.35
N LYS A 239 -7.86 -3.92 17.10
CA LYS A 239 -8.87 -3.83 16.05
C LYS A 239 -9.63 -5.14 15.84
N GLY A 240 -9.25 -6.22 16.54
CA GLY A 240 -9.89 -7.53 16.41
C GLY A 240 -9.78 -8.12 15.00
N VAL A 241 -8.63 -7.95 14.35
CA VAL A 241 -8.42 -8.40 12.96
C VAL A 241 -8.43 -9.93 12.94
N THR A 242 -9.36 -10.52 12.18
CA THR A 242 -9.48 -11.98 12.02
C THR A 242 -9.72 -12.35 10.57
N GLN A 243 -9.29 -13.55 10.16
CA GLN A 243 -9.56 -14.07 8.81
C GLN A 243 -11.05 -14.04 8.49
N HIS A 244 -11.89 -14.47 9.44
CA HIS A 244 -13.33 -14.49 9.26
C HIS A 244 -13.91 -13.07 9.10
N GLY A 245 -13.52 -12.12 9.95
CA GLY A 245 -13.98 -10.73 9.85
C GLY A 245 -13.58 -10.08 8.53
N ILE A 246 -12.35 -10.32 8.06
CA ILE A 246 -11.88 -9.82 6.76
C ILE A 246 -12.70 -10.45 5.63
N LEU A 247 -12.85 -11.78 5.60
CA LEU A 247 -13.63 -12.47 4.58
C LEU A 247 -15.07 -11.96 4.50
N GLU A 248 -15.75 -11.86 5.65
CA GLU A 248 -17.13 -11.34 5.70
C GLU A 248 -17.21 -9.89 5.19
N SER A 249 -16.23 -9.04 5.50
CA SER A 249 -16.22 -7.65 5.03
C SER A 249 -16.08 -7.52 3.51
N VAL A 250 -15.34 -8.44 2.85
CA VAL A 250 -15.07 -8.36 1.41
C VAL A 250 -15.95 -9.27 0.55
N LYS A 251 -16.66 -10.23 1.17
CA LYS A 251 -17.42 -11.27 0.47
C LYS A 251 -18.41 -10.73 -0.55
N GLY A 252 -19.11 -9.63 -0.23
CA GLY A 252 -20.05 -8.97 -1.14
C GLY A 252 -19.41 -8.38 -2.40
N TYR A 253 -18.09 -8.15 -2.39
CA TYR A 253 -17.33 -7.71 -3.57
C TYR A 253 -16.69 -8.87 -4.35
N LEU A 254 -16.77 -10.08 -3.79
CA LEU A 254 -16.27 -11.32 -4.39
C LEU A 254 -17.44 -12.25 -4.83
N GLU A 255 -18.66 -11.73 -4.90
CA GLU A 255 -19.85 -12.48 -5.35
C GLU A 255 -19.58 -13.18 -6.68
N GLY A 256 -19.80 -14.50 -6.77
CA GLY A 256 -19.41 -15.33 -7.93
C GLY A 256 -18.11 -16.12 -7.74
N ALA A 257 -17.30 -15.78 -6.72
CA ALA A 257 -16.13 -16.55 -6.28
C ALA A 257 -16.43 -17.46 -5.07
N GLU A 258 -17.70 -17.77 -4.81
CA GLU A 258 -18.15 -18.46 -3.58
C GLU A 258 -17.48 -19.82 -3.37
N GLY A 259 -17.23 -20.58 -4.44
CA GLY A 259 -16.49 -21.86 -4.39
C GLY A 259 -14.96 -21.70 -4.32
N LYS A 260 -14.48 -20.46 -4.21
CA LYS A 260 -13.06 -20.06 -4.19
C LYS A 260 -12.77 -19.05 -3.08
N LEU A 261 -13.55 -19.03 -2.01
CA LEU A 261 -13.26 -18.17 -0.85
C LEU A 261 -11.90 -18.51 -0.21
N ASP A 262 -11.45 -19.77 -0.32
CA ASP A 262 -10.08 -20.19 0.03
C ASP A 262 -8.99 -19.50 -0.82
N TYR A 263 -9.37 -18.89 -1.95
CA TYR A 263 -8.52 -18.14 -2.87
C TYR A 263 -8.70 -16.64 -2.71
N ALA A 264 -9.52 -16.17 -1.76
CA ALA A 264 -9.83 -14.75 -1.60
C ALA A 264 -8.56 -13.89 -1.47
N ALA A 265 -7.58 -14.32 -0.67
CA ALA A 265 -6.29 -13.62 -0.55
C ALA A 265 -5.58 -13.49 -1.91
N ALA A 266 -5.53 -14.58 -2.69
CA ALA A 266 -4.88 -14.58 -4.00
C ALA A 266 -5.64 -13.71 -5.01
N ILE A 267 -6.98 -13.68 -4.96
CA ILE A 267 -7.81 -12.82 -5.81
C ILE A 267 -7.57 -11.35 -5.47
N LEU A 268 -7.53 -11.00 -4.19
CA LEU A 268 -7.28 -9.64 -3.73
C LEU A 268 -5.86 -9.17 -4.10
N ASP A 269 -4.84 -10.00 -3.89
CA ASP A 269 -3.44 -9.68 -4.23
C ASP A 269 -3.27 -9.34 -5.72
N VAL A 270 -3.98 -10.02 -6.63
CA VAL A 270 -3.86 -9.80 -8.08
C VAL A 270 -4.85 -8.78 -8.65
N SER A 271 -5.87 -8.37 -7.88
CA SER A 271 -6.97 -7.55 -8.39
C SER A 271 -7.09 -6.19 -7.69
N THR A 272 -6.25 -5.94 -6.69
CA THR A 272 -6.23 -4.68 -5.94
C THR A 272 -4.84 -4.04 -5.97
N ASN A 273 -4.82 -2.71 -5.96
CA ASN A 273 -3.60 -1.89 -5.94
C ASN A 273 -3.63 -0.98 -4.71
N THR A 274 -3.65 -1.57 -3.51
CA THR A 274 -3.85 -0.85 -2.25
C THR A 274 -2.69 0.09 -1.92
N PHE A 275 -1.44 -0.32 -2.19
CA PHE A 275 -0.24 0.49 -1.97
C PHE A 275 -0.15 1.64 -2.97
N GLU A 276 -0.40 1.39 -4.26
CA GLU A 276 -0.41 2.46 -5.28
C GLU A 276 -1.47 3.52 -4.96
N HIS A 277 -2.71 3.08 -4.71
CA HIS A 277 -3.84 3.99 -4.51
C HIS A 277 -3.64 4.87 -3.29
N THR A 278 -3.43 4.25 -2.12
CA THR A 278 -3.25 5.00 -0.87
C THR A 278 -1.89 5.72 -0.82
N GLY A 279 -0.86 5.20 -1.50
CA GLY A 279 0.47 5.78 -1.56
C GLY A 279 0.52 7.06 -2.38
N ILE A 280 -0.18 7.13 -3.52
CA ILE A 280 -0.34 8.38 -4.28
C ILE A 280 -1.05 9.44 -3.44
N GLN A 281 -2.13 9.07 -2.76
CA GLN A 281 -2.85 9.99 -1.86
C GLN A 281 -1.97 10.45 -0.68
N THR A 282 -1.16 9.55 -0.12
CA THR A 282 -0.18 9.86 0.94
C THR A 282 0.81 10.91 0.48
N VAL A 283 1.43 10.71 -0.69
CA VAL A 283 2.39 11.67 -1.24
C VAL A 283 1.72 13.01 -1.49
N ALA A 284 0.54 13.01 -2.10
CA ALA A 284 -0.20 14.24 -2.36
C ALA A 284 -0.53 15.01 -1.07
N ARG A 285 -1.04 14.32 -0.05
CA ARG A 285 -1.32 14.92 1.27
C ARG A 285 -0.06 15.52 1.91
N ARG A 286 1.07 14.81 1.89
CA ARG A 286 2.34 15.28 2.48
C ARG A 286 2.88 16.51 1.74
N VAL A 287 2.87 16.49 0.41
CA VAL A 287 3.34 17.59 -0.44
C VAL A 287 2.46 18.83 -0.24
N ILE A 288 1.12 18.67 -0.22
CA ILE A 288 0.18 19.76 0.03
C ILE A 288 0.38 20.35 1.43
N LYS A 289 0.49 19.51 2.46
CA LYS A 289 0.72 19.96 3.84
C LYS A 289 2.00 20.79 3.95
N ARG A 290 3.09 20.34 3.30
CA ARG A 290 4.35 21.09 3.26
C ARG A 290 4.20 22.39 2.47
N ALA A 291 3.57 22.34 1.29
CA ALA A 291 3.34 23.51 0.45
C ALA A 291 2.58 24.61 1.21
N TYR A 292 1.50 24.26 1.89
CA TYR A 292 0.71 25.19 2.69
C TYR A 292 1.50 25.76 3.88
N GLY A 293 2.33 24.96 4.55
CA GLY A 293 3.17 25.44 5.64
C GLY A 293 4.33 26.35 5.22
N GLU A 294 4.64 26.42 3.92
CA GLU A 294 5.69 27.27 3.35
C GLU A 294 5.16 28.60 2.78
N LEU A 295 3.83 28.81 2.79
CA LEU A 295 3.16 30.07 2.42
C LEU A 295 2.97 30.97 3.65
#